data_AF-A0A7Y4YAD0-F1
#
_entry.id   AF-A0A7Y4YAD0-F1
#
_cell.length_a   1.000
_cell.length_b   1.000
_cell.length_c   1.000
_cell.angle_alpha   90.00
_cell.angle_beta   90.00
_cell.angle_gamma   90.00
#
_symmetry.space_group_name_H-M   'P 1'
#
loop_
_entity.id
_entity.type
_entity.pdbx_description
1 polymer ?
#
loop_
_entity_poly.entity_id
_entity_poly.type
_entity_poly.pdbx_seq_one_letter_code
_entity_poly.pdbx_strand_id
1 'polypeptide(L)'
;METFYTAYTKLLDYKTYYFVKKYSAFPELKNVSPILETYGMHTDFNKACSIAGITDPAIKEQLLKQAEENTQRAKVVELSNNSFAGKSIAG
;
A
#
# COMPACT_ATOMS: atom_id res chain seq x y z
N MET A 1 -3.09 -14.73 -17.71
CA MET A 1 -2.29 -13.61 -17.18
C MET A 1 -3.19 -12.79 -16.29
N GLU A 2 -2.87 -12.69 -15.01
CA GLU A 2 -3.67 -11.92 -14.04
C GLU A 2 -3.02 -10.55 -13.83
N THR A 3 -3.84 -9.51 -13.73
CA THR A 3 -3.35 -8.14 -13.51
C THR A 3 -3.73 -7.69 -12.11
N PHE A 4 -2.76 -7.19 -11.37
CA PHE A 4 -2.94 -6.66 -10.02
C PHE A 4 -2.61 -5.18 -10.01
N TYR A 5 -3.37 -4.41 -9.24
CA TYR A 5 -3.14 -2.99 -9.07
C TYR A 5 -2.96 -2.68 -7.59
N THR A 6 -2.02 -1.79 -7.30
CA THR A 6 -1.81 -1.32 -5.93
C THR A 6 -1.67 0.19 -5.94
N ALA A 7 -2.24 0.86 -4.95
CA ALA A 7 -2.04 2.28 -4.76
C ALA A 7 -1.75 2.63 -3.30
N TYR A 8 -0.86 3.59 -3.08
CA TYR A 8 -0.53 4.13 -1.78
C TYR A 8 -0.14 5.60 -1.88
N THR A 9 -0.28 6.33 -0.77
CA THR A 9 0.22 7.70 -0.65
C THR A 9 1.54 7.70 0.10
N LYS A 10 2.41 8.66 -0.24
CA LYS A 10 3.61 8.94 0.55
C LYS A 10 3.85 10.43 0.61
N LEU A 11 4.24 10.91 1.79
CA LEU A 11 4.68 12.28 1.98
C LEU A 11 6.15 12.40 1.54
N LEU A 12 6.42 13.26 0.57
CA LEU A 12 7.77 13.62 0.11
C LEU A 12 7.84 15.14 -0.02
N ASP A 13 8.87 15.77 0.57
CA ASP A 13 9.07 17.22 0.51
C ASP A 13 7.82 18.04 0.87
N TYR A 14 7.15 17.66 1.97
CA TYR A 14 5.91 18.27 2.45
C TYR A 14 4.72 18.20 1.47
N LYS A 15 4.80 17.36 0.44
CA LYS A 15 3.72 17.11 -0.53
C LYS A 15 3.33 15.64 -0.51
N THR A 16 2.04 15.38 -0.57
CA THR A 16 1.52 14.02 -0.70
C THR A 16 1.56 13.60 -2.16
N TYR A 17 2.22 12.49 -2.44
CA TYR A 17 2.25 11.86 -3.76
C TYR A 17 1.42 10.58 -3.74
N TYR A 18 0.68 10.37 -4.82
CA TYR A 18 0.00 9.13 -5.13
C TYR A 18 0.92 8.26 -5.97
N PHE A 19 1.13 7.03 -5.49
CA PHE A 19 1.85 5.98 -6.20
C PHE A 19 0.84 4.95 -6.65
N VAL A 20 0.77 4.72 -7.95
CA VAL A 20 -0.12 3.74 -8.58
C VAL A 20 0.75 2.77 -9.35
N LYS A 21 0.60 1.47 -9.09
CA LYS A 21 1.42 0.41 -9.70
C LYS A 21 0.53 -0.67 -10.30
N LYS A 22 0.87 -1.09 -11.51
CA LYS A 22 0.26 -2.20 -12.24
C LYS A 22 1.25 -3.35 -12.29
N TYR A 23 0.82 -4.51 -11.85
CA TYR A 23 1.58 -5.74 -11.87
C TYR A 23 0.90 -6.77 -12.74
N SER A 24 1.68 -7.63 -13.37
CA SER A 24 1.19 -8.80 -14.10
C SER A 24 1.77 -10.06 -13.48
N ALA A 25 0.91 -11.03 -13.19
CA ALA A 25 1.31 -12.34 -12.72
C ALA A 25 1.09 -13.40 -13.81
N PHE A 26 2.04 -14.32 -13.88
CA PHE A 26 2.03 -15.47 -14.78
C PHE A 26 1.74 -16.73 -13.97
N PRO A 27 0.47 -17.13 -13.81
CA PRO A 27 0.10 -18.27 -12.96
C PRO A 27 0.67 -19.60 -13.49
N GLU A 28 1.05 -19.66 -14.76
CA GLU A 28 1.67 -20.83 -15.41
C GLU A 28 3.11 -21.08 -14.92
N LEU A 29 3.80 -20.05 -14.41
CA LEU A 29 5.15 -20.15 -13.89
C LEU A 29 5.10 -20.27 -12.36
N LYS A 30 5.33 -21.49 -11.84
CA LYS A 30 5.41 -21.71 -10.39
C LYS A 30 6.54 -20.88 -9.77
N ASN A 31 6.26 -20.22 -8.64
CA ASN A 31 7.19 -19.41 -7.83
C ASN A 31 7.73 -18.11 -8.48
N VAL A 32 7.06 -17.56 -9.50
CA VAL A 32 7.45 -16.26 -10.05
C VAL A 32 6.65 -15.14 -9.39
N SER A 33 7.36 -14.15 -8.84
CA SER A 33 6.73 -12.96 -8.26
C SER A 33 6.05 -12.12 -9.36
N PRO A 34 4.95 -11.42 -9.04
CA PRO A 34 4.32 -10.51 -9.99
C PRO A 34 5.31 -9.47 -10.50
N ILE A 35 5.31 -9.25 -11.82
CA ILE A 35 6.21 -8.31 -12.48
C ILE A 35 5.53 -6.95 -12.51
N LEU A 36 6.25 -5.89 -12.13
CA LEU A 36 5.77 -4.52 -12.28
C LEU A 36 5.77 -4.16 -13.77
N GLU A 37 4.59 -3.94 -14.34
CA GLU A 37 4.42 -3.61 -15.75
C GLU A 37 4.54 -2.10 -15.98
N THR A 38 3.75 -1.32 -15.23
CA THR A 38 3.72 0.14 -15.30
C THR A 38 3.53 0.74 -13.92
N TYR A 39 3.97 1.99 -13.75
CA TYR A 39 3.71 2.76 -12.55
C TYR A 39 3.55 4.24 -12.86
N GLY A 40 2.80 4.94 -12.01
CA GLY A 40 2.60 6.37 -12.05
C GLY A 40 2.81 6.99 -10.68
N MET A 41 3.52 8.11 -10.64
CA MET A 41 3.75 8.90 -9.44
C MET A 41 3.39 10.35 -9.73
N HIS A 42 2.42 10.89 -9.02
CA HIS A 42 2.05 12.30 -9.12
C HIS A 42 1.35 12.77 -7.85
N THR A 43 1.35 14.08 -7.59
CA THR A 43 0.54 14.71 -6.53
C THR A 43 -0.97 14.68 -6.79
N ASP A 44 -1.38 14.26 -8.00
CA ASP A 44 -2.76 14.20 -8.45
C ASP A 44 -3.03 12.74 -8.81
N PHE A 45 -4.02 12.15 -8.15
CA PHE A 45 -4.36 10.74 -8.33
C PHE A 45 -4.73 10.39 -9.77
N ASN A 46 -5.52 11.24 -10.44
CA ASN A 46 -5.95 10.99 -11.81
C ASN A 46 -4.77 11.03 -12.78
N LYS A 47 -3.81 11.95 -12.55
CA LYS A 47 -2.56 11.99 -13.32
C LYS A 47 -1.70 10.76 -13.04
N ALA A 48 -1.58 10.33 -11.78
CA ALA A 48 -0.85 9.11 -11.44
C ALA A 48 -1.46 7.87 -12.12
N CYS A 49 -2.79 7.74 -12.12
CA CYS A 49 -3.49 6.67 -12.86
C CYS A 49 -3.26 6.76 -14.37
N SER A 50 -3.28 7.97 -14.94
CA SER A 50 -3.03 8.18 -16.37
C SER A 50 -1.61 7.77 -16.77
N ILE A 51 -0.60 8.10 -15.96
CA ILE A 51 0.80 7.69 -16.18
C ILE A 51 0.93 6.16 -16.07
N ALA A 52 0.22 5.53 -15.12
CA ALA A 52 0.18 4.09 -14.97
C ALA A 52 -0.63 3.37 -16.07
N GLY A 53 -1.29 4.10 -16.97
CA GLY A 53 -2.13 3.54 -18.03
C GLY A 53 -3.47 2.99 -17.54
N ILE A 54 -3.95 3.43 -16.37
CA ILE A 54 -5.22 3.00 -15.79
C ILE A 54 -6.30 3.99 -16.20
N THR A 55 -7.19 3.56 -17.09
CA THR A 55 -8.31 4.37 -17.60
C THR A 55 -9.64 4.02 -16.95
N ASP A 56 -9.80 2.77 -16.51
CA ASP A 56 -11.03 2.22 -15.94
C ASP A 56 -11.45 2.95 -14.65
N PRO A 57 -12.68 3.53 -14.60
CA PRO A 57 -13.16 4.27 -13.43
C PRO A 57 -13.39 3.39 -12.20
N ALA A 58 -13.82 2.13 -12.35
CA ALA A 58 -14.05 1.24 -11.21
C ALA A 58 -12.73 0.87 -10.52
N ILE A 59 -11.68 0.64 -11.32
CA ILE A 59 -10.33 0.36 -10.82
C ILE A 59 -9.76 1.60 -10.13
N LYS A 60 -10.00 2.81 -10.67
CA LYS A 60 -9.58 4.07 -10.05
C LYS A 60 -10.22 4.28 -8.68
N GLU A 61 -11.52 4.05 -8.53
CA GLU A 61 -12.21 4.17 -7.24
C GLU A 61 -11.64 3.18 -6.21
N GLN A 62 -11.43 1.93 -6.62
CA GLN A 62 -10.83 0.92 -5.74
C GLN A 62 -9.41 1.32 -5.30
N LEU A 63 -8.59 1.82 -6.22
CA LEU A 63 -7.22 2.25 -5.94
C LEU A 63 -7.18 3.50 -5.06
N LEU A 64 -8.09 4.44 -5.26
CA LEU A 64 -8.18 5.63 -4.42
C LEU A 64 -8.48 5.25 -2.98
N LYS A 65 -9.46 4.36 -2.78
CA LYS A 65 -9.81 3.81 -1.47
C LYS A 65 -8.62 3.10 -0.82
N GLN A 66 -7.89 2.28 -1.58
CA GLN A 66 -6.66 1.63 -1.09
C GLN A 66 -5.59 2.65 -0.68
N ALA A 67 -5.41 3.72 -1.44
CA ALA A 67 -4.41 4.74 -1.14
C ALA A 67 -4.77 5.53 0.13
N GLU A 68 -6.05 5.80 0.36
CA GLU A 68 -6.56 6.43 1.59
C GLU A 68 -6.44 5.52 2.80
N GLU A 69 -6.77 4.24 2.68
CA GLU A 69 -6.62 3.24 3.74
C GLU A 69 -5.14 3.02 4.13
N ASN A 70 -4.22 3.11 3.17
CA ASN A 70 -2.78 2.97 3.38
C ASN A 70 -2.11 4.24 3.92
N THR A 71 -2.81 5.38 3.92
CA THR A 71 -2.33 6.60 4.56
C THR A 71 -2.28 6.33 6.07
N GLN A 72 -1.07 6.09 6.60
CA GLN A 72 -0.83 5.61 7.97
C GLN A 72 -1.72 6.34 8.98
N ARG A 73 -2.83 5.70 9.38
CA ARG A 73 -3.48 6.03 10.64
C ARG A 73 -2.51 5.55 11.70
N ALA A 74 -1.94 6.47 12.47
CA ALA A 74 -1.10 6.14 13.61
C ALA A 74 -1.83 5.07 14.44
N LYS A 75 -1.26 3.87 14.52
CA LYS A 75 -1.82 2.80 15.35
C LYS A 75 -1.56 3.20 16.80
N VAL A 76 -2.56 3.78 17.45
CA VAL A 76 -2.52 4.04 18.89
C VAL A 76 -2.51 2.68 19.58
N VAL A 77 -1.37 2.31 20.14
CA VAL A 77 -1.25 1.13 20.99
C VAL A 77 -1.38 1.64 22.42
N GLU A 78 -2.44 1.24 23.12
CA GLU A 78 -2.54 1.48 24.55
C GLU A 78 -1.43 0.70 25.26
N LEU A 79 -0.52 1.42 25.94
CA LEU A 79 0.41 0.81 26.87
C LEU A 79 -0.37 0.43 28.14
N SER A 80 -0.70 -0.85 28.27
CA SER A 80 -1.18 -1.40 29.55
C SER A 80 0.02 -1.59 30.49
N ASN A 81 0.05 -0.82 31.57
CA ASN A 81 1.02 -0.96 32.68
C ASN A 81 0.70 -2.22 33.51
N ASN A 82 0.73 -3.40 32.89
CA ASN A 82 0.76 -4.64 33.65
C ASN A 82 2.16 -4.80 34.23
N SER A 83 2.32 -4.32 35.47
CA SER A 83 3.48 -4.57 36.32
C SER A 83 3.84 -6.05 36.25
N PHE A 84 5.01 -6.35 35.69
CA PHE A 84 5.57 -7.69 35.67
C PHE A 84 5.87 -8.11 37.12
N ALA A 85 4.94 -8.82 37.75
CA ALA A 85 5.17 -9.45 39.04
C ALA A 85 6.05 -10.68 38.84
N GLY A 86 7.35 -10.45 38.63
CA GLY A 86 8.35 -11.51 38.66
C GLY A 86 8.35 -12.15 40.03
N LYS A 87 7.94 -13.42 40.12
CA LYS A 87 8.16 -14.23 41.32
C LYS A 87 9.66 -14.41 41.49
N SER A 88 10.25 -13.66 42.42
CA SER A 88 11.61 -13.93 42.89
C SER A 88 11.59 -15.25 43.65
N ILE A 89 12.24 -16.27 43.11
CA ILE A 89 12.43 -17.55 43.78
C ILE A 89 13.73 -17.41 44.56
N ALA A 90 13.64 -17.19 45.87
CA ALA A 90 14.79 -17.20 46.76
C ALA A 90 15.20 -18.66 47.00
N GLY A 91 16.45 -18.98 46.67
CA GLY A 91 17.16 -20.19 47.10
C GLY A 91 18.13 -19.87 48.22
#